data_AF-A0A6N8UUI9-F1
#
_entry.id   AF-A0A6N8UUI9-F1
#
_cell.length_a   1.000
_cell.length_b   1.000
_cell.length_c   1.000
_cell.angle_alpha   90.00
_cell.angle_beta   90.00
_cell.angle_gamma   90.00
#
_symmetry.space_group_name_H-M   'P 1'
#
loop_
_entity.id
_entity.type
_entity.pdbx_description
1 polymer ?
#
loop_
_entity_poly.entity_id
_entity_poly.type
_entity_poly.pdbx_seq_one_letter_code
_entity_poly.pdbx_strand_id
1 'polypeptide(L)'
;MNRQLVKIFLAMFLTFVGVIALNSEELALSKISDEEFRQMGELMRELRNIKKDALFVPVARLQLLYLDNQIEQVKESDPETANKMRKFARGVAYNIASFTWPGWGNTGPISSEAQELGFSAARVGLEYSKAADDITSNILWINGAHALSAKQFELAIERFEAAHQIASTEIDKLMQGGWIALTQLLKRSDEETEKAFDTAFNNLQSSDHEYAEFFASQLTTAREIFTAEDTDE
;
A
#
# COMPACT_ATOMS: atom_id res chain seq x y z
N MET A 1 4.28 -9.29 21.16
CA MET A 1 4.54 -8.53 19.92
C MET A 1 5.10 -9.49 18.87
N ASN A 2 4.43 -9.61 17.71
CA ASN A 2 4.63 -10.70 16.75
C ASN A 2 5.98 -10.60 16.02
N ARG A 3 6.86 -11.61 16.21
CA ARG A 3 8.19 -11.69 15.58
C ARG A 3 8.13 -11.71 14.04
N GLN A 4 6.99 -12.04 13.42
CA GLN A 4 6.82 -11.96 11.97
C GLN A 4 6.67 -10.53 11.43
N LEU A 5 5.99 -9.63 12.16
CA LEU A 5 5.84 -8.22 11.74
C LEU A 5 7.17 -7.46 11.79
N VAL A 6 8.05 -7.82 12.73
CA VAL A 6 9.41 -7.28 12.81
C VAL A 6 10.26 -7.74 11.63
N LYS A 7 10.11 -9.00 11.18
CA LYS A 7 10.84 -9.54 10.02
C LYS A 7 10.39 -8.91 8.70
N ILE A 8 9.09 -8.63 8.55
CA ILE A 8 8.53 -7.96 7.35
C ILE A 8 9.01 -6.50 7.28
N PHE A 9 9.05 -5.79 8.41
CA PHE A 9 9.55 -4.41 8.47
C PHE A 9 11.06 -4.30 8.22
N LEU A 10 11.83 -5.25 8.73
CA LEU A 10 13.28 -5.35 8.47
C LEU A 10 13.59 -5.75 7.03
N ALA A 11 12.77 -6.61 6.41
CA ALA A 11 12.93 -7.00 5.01
C ALA A 11 12.75 -5.81 4.07
N MET A 12 11.72 -4.97 4.29
CA MET A 12 11.50 -3.74 3.51
C MET A 12 12.66 -2.73 3.63
N PHE A 13 13.31 -2.64 4.80
CA PHE A 13 14.46 -1.77 5.01
C PHE A 13 15.80 -2.40 4.58
N LEU A 14 15.94 -3.73 4.61
CA LEU A 14 17.08 -4.43 4.01
C LEU A 14 17.08 -4.34 2.50
N THR A 15 15.89 -4.28 1.89
CA THR A 15 15.79 -4.00 0.47
C THR A 15 16.13 -2.54 0.13
N PHE A 16 16.15 -1.64 1.13
CA PHE A 16 16.69 -0.28 1.02
C PHE A 16 18.24 -0.27 1.00
N VAL A 17 18.88 -1.37 1.38
CA VAL A 17 20.34 -1.44 1.59
C VAL A 17 21.01 -2.54 0.74
N GLY A 18 20.30 -3.44 0.07
CA GLY A 18 20.98 -4.27 -0.95
C GLY A 18 20.19 -5.47 -1.50
N VAL A 19 20.04 -5.48 -2.82
CA VAL A 19 20.32 -6.57 -3.77
C VAL A 19 19.31 -6.51 -4.92
N ILE A 20 19.64 -5.70 -5.93
CA ILE A 20 19.59 -6.19 -7.30
C ILE A 20 21.05 -6.53 -7.62
N ALA A 21 21.32 -7.82 -7.78
CA ALA A 21 22.61 -8.34 -8.17
C ALA A 21 22.90 -7.88 -9.60
N LEU A 22 23.59 -6.76 -9.73
CA LEU A 22 24.28 -6.36 -10.95
C LEU A 22 25.70 -6.03 -10.59
N ASN A 23 26.60 -6.56 -11.40
CA ASN A 23 28.03 -6.51 -11.20
C ASN A 23 28.54 -5.08 -10.96
N SER A 24 28.89 -4.80 -9.72
CA SER A 24 30.10 -4.04 -9.41
C SER A 24 30.65 -4.59 -8.10
N GLU A 25 31.84 -5.18 -8.16
CA GLU A 25 32.57 -5.86 -7.07
C GLU A 25 32.82 -5.05 -5.77
N GLU A 26 32.22 -3.88 -5.55
CA GLU A 26 32.68 -3.00 -4.45
C GLU A 26 31.61 -2.07 -3.84
N LEU A 27 30.34 -2.50 -3.75
CA LEU A 27 29.45 -1.82 -2.80
C LEU A 27 29.76 -2.32 -1.37
N ALA A 28 30.23 -1.41 -0.53
CA ALA A 28 30.66 -1.56 0.87
C ALA A 28 29.60 -2.08 1.87
N LEU A 29 28.58 -2.78 1.38
CA LEU A 29 27.52 -3.42 2.15
C LEU A 29 27.95 -4.78 2.70
N SER A 30 28.94 -5.42 2.06
CA SER A 30 29.58 -6.64 2.57
C SER A 30 30.38 -6.42 3.86
N LYS A 31 30.46 -5.17 4.36
CA LYS A 31 31.17 -4.81 5.60
C LYS A 31 30.24 -4.52 6.79
N ILE A 32 28.91 -4.54 6.60
CA ILE A 32 27.98 -4.35 7.72
C ILE A 32 27.89 -5.66 8.48
N SER A 33 28.38 -5.66 9.72
CA SER A 33 28.23 -6.79 10.62
C SER A 33 26.76 -7.02 11.01
N ASP A 34 26.40 -8.25 11.36
CA ASP A 34 25.06 -8.58 11.86
C ASP A 34 24.66 -7.71 13.06
N GLU A 35 25.66 -7.28 13.85
CA GLU A 35 25.47 -6.41 15.00
C GLU A 35 25.16 -4.96 14.60
N GLU A 36 25.88 -4.37 13.64
CA GLU A 36 25.56 -3.04 13.10
C GLU A 36 24.18 -3.03 12.43
N PHE A 37 23.85 -4.11 11.74
CA PHE A 37 22.54 -4.29 11.13
C PHE A 37 21.42 -4.38 12.19
N ARG A 38 21.65 -5.11 13.29
CA ARG A 38 20.74 -5.18 14.44
C ARG A 38 20.55 -3.80 15.10
N GLN A 39 21.65 -3.07 15.33
CA GLN A 39 21.63 -1.73 15.94
C GLN A 39 20.88 -0.72 15.07
N MET A 40 21.07 -0.75 13.75
CA MET A 40 20.30 0.07 12.83
C MET A 40 18.80 -0.28 12.88
N GLY A 41 18.45 -1.57 12.97
CA GLY A 41 17.06 -2.01 13.16
C GLY A 41 16.44 -1.57 14.50
N GLU A 42 17.23 -1.44 15.56
CA GLU A 42 16.80 -0.93 16.87
C GLU A 42 16.62 0.58 16.84
N LEU A 43 17.58 1.32 16.29
CA LEU A 43 17.49 2.77 16.12
C LEU A 43 16.29 3.15 15.25
N MET A 44 16.06 2.45 14.14
CA MET A 44 14.91 2.71 13.27
C MET A 44 13.58 2.44 13.98
N ARG A 45 13.54 1.43 14.86
CA ARG A 45 12.35 1.15 15.68
C ARG A 45 12.11 2.24 16.71
N GLU A 46 13.17 2.73 17.34
CA GLU A 46 13.11 3.83 18.29
C GLU A 46 12.67 5.13 17.61
N LEU A 47 13.28 5.48 16.48
CA LEU A 47 12.89 6.63 15.66
C LEU A 47 11.44 6.52 15.17
N ARG A 48 10.98 5.33 14.80
CA ARG A 48 9.57 5.08 14.48
C ARG A 48 8.66 5.31 15.68
N ASN A 49 9.08 5.00 16.89
CA ASN A 49 8.24 5.19 18.08
C ASN A 49 8.22 6.65 18.56
N ILE A 50 9.30 7.40 18.36
CA ILE A 50 9.45 8.77 18.89
C ILE A 50 9.07 9.85 17.84
N LYS A 51 9.33 9.59 16.56
CA LYS A 51 9.22 10.57 15.46
C LYS A 51 8.57 9.97 14.21
N LYS A 52 7.67 8.98 14.38
CA LYS A 52 7.01 8.25 13.29
C LYS A 52 6.65 9.16 12.12
N ASP A 53 5.87 10.20 12.39
CA ASP A 53 5.31 11.04 11.33
C ASP A 53 6.34 12.04 10.81
N ALA A 54 7.21 12.56 11.69
CA ALA A 54 8.23 13.53 11.33
C ALA A 54 9.34 12.97 10.42
N LEU A 55 9.63 11.67 10.50
CA LEU A 55 10.66 11.02 9.68
C LEU A 55 10.10 10.19 8.54
N PHE A 56 8.89 9.63 8.68
CA PHE A 56 8.34 8.73 7.66
C PHE A 56 8.19 9.43 6.31
N VAL A 57 7.54 10.60 6.28
CA VAL A 57 7.29 11.34 5.03
C VAL A 57 8.57 11.70 4.28
N PRO A 58 9.57 12.40 4.88
CA PRO A 58 10.78 12.77 4.16
C PRO A 58 11.59 11.55 3.72
N VAL A 59 11.67 10.50 4.55
CA VAL A 59 12.38 9.27 4.18
C VAL A 59 11.69 8.62 2.97
N ALA A 60 10.39 8.37 3.04
CA ALA A 60 9.60 7.75 1.97
C ALA A 60 9.72 8.50 0.63
N ARG A 61 9.68 9.83 0.65
CA ARG A 61 9.94 10.67 -0.55
C ARG A 61 11.32 10.42 -1.14
N LEU A 62 12.37 10.41 -0.31
CA LEU A 62 13.73 10.11 -0.75
C LEU A 62 13.86 8.69 -1.31
N GLN A 63 13.16 7.70 -0.74
CA GLN A 63 13.19 6.32 -1.26
C GLN A 63 12.62 6.25 -2.68
N LEU A 64 11.44 6.87 -2.91
CA LEU A 64 10.81 6.87 -4.23
C LEU A 64 11.67 7.62 -5.26
N LEU A 65 12.21 8.79 -4.89
CA LEU A 65 13.08 9.58 -5.76
C LEU A 65 14.38 8.84 -6.11
N TYR A 66 15.00 8.17 -5.14
CA TYR A 66 16.19 7.37 -5.38
C TYR A 66 15.91 6.24 -6.38
N LEU A 67 14.83 5.49 -6.17
CA LEU A 67 14.46 4.37 -7.05
C LEU A 67 14.17 4.83 -8.48
N ASP A 68 13.45 5.94 -8.64
CA ASP A 68 13.16 6.53 -9.94
C ASP A 68 14.46 6.91 -10.67
N ASN A 69 15.37 7.62 -9.99
CA ASN A 69 16.68 7.99 -10.55
C ASN A 69 17.51 6.76 -10.96
N GLN A 70 17.50 5.70 -10.15
CA GLN A 70 18.24 4.49 -10.48
C GLN A 70 17.63 3.74 -11.69
N ILE A 71 16.29 3.69 -11.80
CA ILE A 71 15.60 3.13 -12.97
C ILE A 71 15.95 3.94 -14.22
N GLU A 72 15.95 5.26 -14.13
CA GLU A 72 16.27 6.14 -15.26
C GLU A 72 17.71 6.00 -15.75
N GLN A 73 18.67 5.79 -14.83
CA GLN A 73 20.08 5.59 -15.18
C GLN A 73 20.32 4.30 -15.99
N VAL A 74 19.53 3.26 -15.75
CA VAL A 74 19.75 1.94 -16.37
C VAL A 74 18.78 1.61 -17.50
N LYS A 75 17.66 2.32 -17.66
CA LYS A 75 16.57 1.92 -18.57
C LYS A 75 16.98 1.76 -20.04
N GLU A 76 17.96 2.53 -20.52
CA GLU A 76 18.41 2.49 -21.91
C GLU A 76 19.52 1.45 -22.11
N SER A 77 20.45 1.35 -21.16
CA SER A 77 21.61 0.45 -21.23
C SER A 77 21.30 -0.98 -20.80
N ASP A 78 20.39 -1.15 -19.86
CA ASP A 78 19.98 -2.45 -19.30
C ASP A 78 18.48 -2.45 -18.96
N PRO A 79 17.61 -2.65 -19.98
CA PRO A 79 16.16 -2.67 -19.79
C PRO A 79 15.67 -3.79 -18.85
N GLU A 80 16.38 -4.93 -18.80
CA GLU A 80 15.99 -6.06 -17.95
C GLU A 80 16.14 -5.69 -16.48
N THR A 81 17.28 -5.09 -16.13
CA THR A 81 17.52 -4.52 -14.81
C THR A 81 16.47 -3.47 -14.46
N ALA A 82 16.23 -2.51 -15.35
CA ALA A 82 15.26 -1.45 -15.09
C ALA A 82 13.87 -2.05 -14.79
N ASN A 83 13.50 -3.14 -15.46
CA ASN A 83 12.26 -3.84 -15.17
C ASN A 83 12.26 -4.49 -13.76
N LYS A 84 13.35 -5.16 -13.37
CA LYS A 84 13.49 -5.71 -11.99
C LYS A 84 13.39 -4.60 -10.94
N MET A 85 14.01 -3.44 -11.20
CA MET A 85 13.95 -2.27 -10.34
C MET A 85 12.53 -1.71 -10.22
N ARG A 86 11.77 -1.61 -11.32
CA ARG A 86 10.36 -1.18 -11.29
C ARG A 86 9.50 -2.10 -10.44
N LYS A 87 9.65 -3.42 -10.58
CA LYS A 87 8.89 -4.40 -9.76
C LYS A 87 9.20 -4.27 -8.28
N PHE A 88 10.46 -4.01 -7.94
CA PHE A 88 10.88 -3.72 -6.58
C PHE A 88 10.31 -2.38 -6.07
N ALA A 89 10.45 -1.31 -6.86
CA ALA A 89 9.98 0.03 -6.52
C ALA A 89 8.47 0.11 -6.36
N ARG A 90 7.70 -0.67 -7.13
CA ARG A 90 6.25 -0.89 -6.92
C ARG A 90 5.97 -1.40 -5.51
N GLY A 91 6.73 -2.39 -5.03
CA GLY A 91 6.56 -2.94 -3.69
C GLY A 91 6.80 -1.87 -2.61
N VAL A 92 7.86 -1.07 -2.78
CA VAL A 92 8.14 0.08 -1.88
C VAL A 92 7.00 1.09 -1.90
N ALA A 93 6.51 1.46 -3.09
CA ALA A 93 5.40 2.39 -3.26
C ALA A 93 4.09 1.89 -2.61
N TYR A 94 3.76 0.60 -2.78
CA TYR A 94 2.63 -0.05 -2.12
C TYR A 94 2.73 0.04 -0.60
N ASN A 95 3.91 -0.24 -0.03
CA ASN A 95 4.11 -0.18 1.41
C ASN A 95 3.95 1.25 1.95
N ILE A 96 4.51 2.25 1.26
CA ILE A 96 4.35 3.66 1.62
C ILE A 96 2.86 4.04 1.61
N ALA A 97 2.16 3.69 0.54
CA ALA A 97 0.73 3.96 0.40
C ALA A 97 -0.09 3.24 1.49
N SER A 98 0.23 1.98 1.78
CA SER A 98 -0.44 1.23 2.85
C SER A 98 -0.23 1.88 4.22
N PHE A 99 0.99 2.28 4.58
CA PHE A 99 1.26 2.88 5.90
C PHE A 99 0.64 4.26 6.14
N THR A 100 0.20 4.91 5.06
CA THR A 100 -0.38 6.26 5.08
C THR A 100 -1.85 6.26 4.75
N TRP A 101 -2.48 5.09 4.61
CA TRP A 101 -3.90 5.02 4.35
C TRP A 101 -4.69 5.16 5.66
N PRO A 102 -5.62 6.13 5.78
CA PRO A 102 -6.32 6.39 7.03
C PRO A 102 -7.35 5.30 7.38
N GLY A 103 -7.84 4.54 6.39
CA GLY A 103 -8.86 3.51 6.56
C GLY A 103 -8.48 2.32 7.45
N TRP A 104 -7.25 2.25 7.96
CA TRP A 104 -6.83 1.21 8.91
C TRP A 104 -7.35 1.39 10.34
N GLY A 105 -7.69 2.62 10.75
CA GLY A 105 -8.22 2.96 12.08
C GLY A 105 -7.29 2.71 13.27
N ASN A 106 -6.20 1.97 13.11
CA ASN A 106 -5.34 1.49 14.20
C ASN A 106 -4.02 2.26 14.35
N THR A 107 -3.78 3.31 13.55
CA THR A 107 -2.48 4.00 13.49
C THR A 107 -2.49 5.43 14.04
N GLY A 108 -3.60 5.87 14.64
CA GLY A 108 -3.81 7.27 15.01
C GLY A 108 -4.11 8.14 13.78
N PRO A 109 -4.30 9.45 13.96
CA PRO A 109 -4.58 10.35 12.85
C PRO A 109 -3.39 10.38 11.88
N ILE A 110 -3.65 10.10 10.60
CA ILE A 110 -2.65 10.28 9.54
C ILE A 110 -2.69 11.73 9.09
N SER A 111 -1.55 12.42 9.14
CA SER A 111 -1.47 13.83 8.70
C SER A 111 -1.82 13.97 7.22
N SER A 112 -2.36 15.13 6.82
CA SER A 112 -2.69 15.42 5.42
C SER A 112 -1.47 15.23 4.50
N GLU A 113 -0.28 15.65 4.94
CA GLU A 113 0.96 15.45 4.19
C GLU A 113 1.29 13.96 3.97
N ALA A 114 1.04 13.12 4.97
CA ALA A 114 1.23 11.67 4.85
C ALA A 114 0.19 11.04 3.90
N GLN A 115 -1.07 11.49 3.94
CA GLN A 115 -2.11 11.03 3.01
C GLN A 115 -1.78 11.43 1.56
N GLU A 116 -1.34 12.67 1.32
CA GLU A 116 -0.90 13.14 0.00
C GLU A 116 0.27 12.31 -0.53
N LEU A 117 1.27 12.04 0.31
CA LEU A 117 2.38 11.15 -0.02
C LEU A 117 1.87 9.75 -0.36
N GLY A 118 0.95 9.20 0.44
CA GLY A 118 0.36 7.90 0.25
C GLY A 118 -0.33 7.75 -1.10
N PHE A 119 -1.14 8.74 -1.47
CA PHE A 119 -1.83 8.73 -2.76
C PHE A 119 -0.84 8.88 -3.91
N SER A 120 0.16 9.77 -3.77
CA SER A 120 1.24 9.89 -4.76
C SER A 120 2.00 8.57 -4.93
N ALA A 121 2.33 7.88 -3.83
CA ALA A 121 3.00 6.60 -3.86
C ALA A 121 2.13 5.52 -4.52
N ALA A 122 0.83 5.46 -4.22
CA ALA A 122 -0.09 4.52 -4.87
C ALA A 122 -0.16 4.73 -6.39
N ARG A 123 -0.12 5.98 -6.86
CA ARG A 123 -0.08 6.31 -8.29
C ARG A 123 1.24 5.91 -8.94
N VAL A 124 2.37 6.27 -8.32
CA VAL A 124 3.70 5.90 -8.80
C VAL A 124 3.87 4.38 -8.88
N GLY A 125 3.40 3.65 -7.87
CA GLY A 125 3.44 2.18 -7.88
C GLY A 125 2.63 1.56 -9.03
N LEU A 126 1.48 2.15 -9.37
CA LEU A 126 0.70 1.73 -10.54
C LEU A 126 1.44 2.02 -11.86
N GLU A 127 2.13 3.16 -11.98
CA GLU A 127 2.95 3.46 -13.17
C GLU A 127 4.15 2.51 -13.29
N TYR A 128 4.83 2.16 -12.19
CA TYR A 128 5.85 1.13 -12.19
C TYR A 128 5.30 -0.24 -12.62
N SER A 129 4.11 -0.60 -12.14
CA SER A 129 3.40 -1.83 -12.57
C SER A 129 3.11 -1.83 -14.07
N LYS A 130 2.61 -0.73 -14.64
CA LYS A 130 2.34 -0.61 -16.08
C LYS A 130 3.63 -0.72 -16.89
N ALA A 131 4.67 0.01 -16.50
CA ALA A 131 5.96 0.01 -17.19
C ALA A 131 6.70 -1.34 -17.08
N ALA A 132 6.31 -2.19 -16.13
CA ALA A 132 6.85 -3.52 -15.92
C ALA A 132 5.97 -4.66 -16.48
N ASP A 133 4.80 -4.32 -17.05
CA ASP A 133 3.75 -5.27 -17.44
C ASP A 133 3.38 -6.26 -16.31
N ASP A 134 3.22 -5.72 -15.10
CA ASP A 134 3.00 -6.48 -13.85
C ASP A 134 2.03 -5.72 -12.93
N ILE A 135 0.85 -5.43 -13.47
CA ILE A 135 -0.29 -4.88 -12.71
C ILE A 135 -0.87 -6.01 -11.85
N THR A 136 -1.07 -5.73 -10.56
CA THR A 136 -1.64 -6.68 -9.59
C THR A 136 -2.95 -6.14 -9.00
N SER A 137 -3.81 -7.04 -8.49
CA SER A 137 -5.05 -6.63 -7.81
C SER A 137 -4.74 -5.68 -6.63
N ASN A 138 -3.67 -5.96 -5.87
CA ASN A 138 -3.29 -5.15 -4.71
C ASN A 138 -2.85 -3.72 -5.06
N ILE A 139 -2.10 -3.52 -6.16
CA ILE A 139 -1.68 -2.16 -6.52
C ILE A 139 -2.87 -1.32 -7.00
N LEU A 140 -3.84 -1.93 -7.68
CA LEU A 140 -5.09 -1.28 -8.06
C LEU A 140 -5.95 -0.98 -6.82
N TRP A 141 -6.05 -1.94 -5.91
CA TRP A 141 -6.76 -1.77 -4.65
C TRP A 141 -6.24 -0.59 -3.83
N ILE A 142 -4.93 -0.51 -3.56
CA ILE A 142 -4.39 0.58 -2.74
C ILE A 142 -4.54 1.94 -3.45
N ASN A 143 -4.52 1.98 -4.79
CA ASN A 143 -4.80 3.18 -5.56
C ASN A 143 -6.26 3.62 -5.40
N GLY A 144 -7.20 2.68 -5.47
CA GLY A 144 -8.62 2.93 -5.21
C GLY A 144 -8.89 3.36 -3.77
N ALA A 145 -8.19 2.77 -2.80
CA ALA A 145 -8.31 3.09 -1.38
C ALA A 145 -7.91 4.54 -1.06
N HIS A 146 -6.83 5.04 -1.68
CA HIS A 146 -6.43 6.44 -1.56
C HIS A 146 -7.34 7.38 -2.36
N ALA A 147 -7.84 6.96 -3.51
CA ALA A 147 -8.85 7.74 -4.24
C ALA A 147 -10.14 7.89 -3.42
N LEU A 148 -10.57 6.84 -2.71
CA LEU A 148 -11.71 6.88 -1.79
C LEU A 148 -11.46 7.87 -0.66
N SER A 149 -10.28 7.81 -0.02
CA SER A 149 -9.88 8.76 1.03
C SER A 149 -9.86 10.21 0.55
N ALA A 150 -9.59 10.44 -0.74
CA ALA A 150 -9.62 11.76 -1.37
C ALA A 150 -11.02 12.15 -1.90
N LYS A 151 -12.08 11.41 -1.54
CA LYS A 151 -13.47 11.57 -2.03
C LYS A 151 -13.59 11.53 -3.57
N GLN A 152 -12.64 10.89 -4.26
CA GLN A 152 -12.66 10.68 -5.72
C GLN A 152 -13.38 9.37 -6.05
N PHE A 153 -14.68 9.33 -5.75
CA PHE A 153 -15.47 8.09 -5.76
C PHE A 153 -15.47 7.36 -7.11
N GLU A 154 -15.57 8.08 -8.23
CA GLU A 154 -15.54 7.47 -9.56
C GLU A 154 -14.21 6.77 -9.84
N LEU A 155 -13.10 7.42 -9.51
CA LEU A 155 -11.77 6.84 -9.67
C LEU A 155 -11.57 5.63 -8.74
N ALA A 156 -12.06 5.72 -7.51
CA ALA A 156 -12.00 4.61 -6.56
C ALA A 156 -12.75 3.38 -7.10
N ILE A 157 -13.98 3.56 -7.59
CA ILE A 157 -14.78 2.49 -8.23
C ILE A 157 -14.02 1.91 -9.44
N GLU A 158 -13.53 2.74 -10.36
CA GLU A 158 -12.76 2.28 -11.54
C GLU A 158 -11.58 1.39 -11.12
N ARG A 159 -10.85 1.79 -10.08
CA ARG A 159 -9.68 1.05 -9.58
C ARG A 159 -10.06 -0.26 -8.91
N PHE A 160 -11.10 -0.27 -8.08
CA PHE A 160 -11.58 -1.51 -7.44
C PHE A 160 -12.20 -2.49 -8.45
N GLU A 161 -12.91 -2.00 -9.46
CA GLU A 161 -13.41 -2.84 -10.57
C GLU A 161 -12.26 -3.46 -11.37
N ALA A 162 -11.24 -2.68 -11.71
CA ALA A 162 -10.05 -3.22 -12.36
C ALA A 162 -9.33 -4.25 -11.47
N ALA A 163 -9.24 -4.00 -10.16
CA ALA A 163 -8.67 -4.94 -9.19
C ALA A 163 -9.48 -6.24 -9.10
N HIS A 164 -10.81 -6.13 -9.14
CA HIS A 164 -11.75 -7.26 -9.14
C HIS A 164 -11.58 -8.13 -10.39
N GLN A 165 -11.43 -7.51 -11.57
CA GLN A 165 -11.27 -8.22 -12.84
C GLN A 165 -10.02 -9.09 -12.88
N ILE A 166 -8.91 -8.64 -12.27
CA ILE A 166 -7.63 -9.36 -12.29
C ILE A 166 -7.34 -10.14 -10.99
N ALA A 167 -8.29 -10.19 -10.06
CA ALA A 167 -8.17 -10.95 -8.83
C ALA A 167 -8.02 -12.46 -9.13
N SER A 168 -7.01 -13.08 -8.51
CA SER A 168 -6.66 -14.48 -8.78
C SER A 168 -7.44 -15.48 -7.92
N THR A 169 -8.02 -15.04 -6.81
CA THR A 169 -8.79 -15.88 -5.89
C THR A 169 -10.22 -15.35 -5.74
N GLU A 170 -11.12 -16.24 -5.32
CA GLU A 170 -12.50 -15.84 -5.05
C GLU A 170 -12.59 -14.90 -3.84
N ILE A 171 -11.75 -15.11 -2.82
CA ILE A 171 -11.75 -14.23 -1.65
C ILE A 171 -11.29 -12.81 -2.00
N ASP A 172 -10.33 -12.67 -2.92
CA ASP A 172 -9.90 -11.35 -3.42
C ASP A 172 -11.04 -10.67 -4.17
N LYS A 173 -11.79 -11.40 -5.01
CA LYS A 173 -12.97 -10.85 -5.71
C LYS A 173 -14.03 -10.37 -4.72
N LEU A 174 -14.36 -11.17 -3.71
CA LEU A 174 -15.31 -10.79 -2.66
C LEU A 174 -14.83 -9.53 -1.93
N MET A 175 -13.55 -9.45 -1.58
CA MET A 175 -12.95 -8.26 -0.98
C MET A 175 -13.11 -7.03 -1.89
N GLN A 176 -12.75 -7.11 -3.18
CA GLN A 176 -12.90 -5.99 -4.11
C GLN A 176 -14.37 -5.58 -4.30
N GLY A 177 -15.29 -6.55 -4.37
CA GLY A 177 -16.73 -6.30 -4.43
C GLY A 177 -17.24 -5.51 -3.23
N GLY A 178 -16.75 -5.83 -2.02
CA GLY A 178 -17.03 -5.05 -0.82
C GLY A 178 -16.55 -3.60 -0.91
N TRP A 179 -15.34 -3.36 -1.43
CA TRP A 179 -14.80 -2.00 -1.61
C TRP A 179 -15.59 -1.18 -2.65
N ILE A 180 -16.03 -1.81 -3.74
CA ILE A 180 -16.90 -1.17 -4.73
C ILE A 180 -18.22 -0.74 -4.07
N ALA A 181 -18.89 -1.66 -3.37
CA ALA A 181 -20.16 -1.38 -2.72
C ALA A 181 -20.04 -0.31 -1.62
N LEU A 182 -18.96 -0.34 -0.83
CA LEU A 182 -18.67 0.69 0.17
C LEU A 182 -18.48 2.06 -0.48
N THR A 183 -17.73 2.13 -1.58
CA THR A 183 -17.48 3.38 -2.29
C THR A 183 -18.77 3.96 -2.89
N GLN A 184 -19.65 3.10 -3.42
CA GLN A 184 -20.96 3.50 -3.91
C GLN A 184 -21.85 4.05 -2.79
N LEU A 185 -21.86 3.40 -1.63
CA LEU A 185 -22.58 3.86 -0.44
C LEU A 185 -22.07 5.23 0.06
N LEU A 186 -20.75 5.41 0.15
CA LEU A 186 -20.17 6.68 0.57
C LEU A 186 -20.40 7.80 -0.44
N LYS A 187 -20.46 7.47 -1.73
CA LYS A 187 -20.81 8.44 -2.79
C LYS A 187 -22.27 8.88 -2.72
N ARG A 188 -23.19 7.94 -2.42
CA ARG A 188 -24.63 8.14 -2.43
C ARG A 188 -25.25 7.26 -1.35
N SER A 189 -25.61 7.85 -0.22
CA SER A 189 -26.23 7.12 0.89
C SER A 189 -27.74 6.97 0.67
N ASP A 190 -28.16 5.81 0.15
CA ASP A 190 -29.57 5.45 -0.02
C ASP A 190 -29.85 3.96 0.23
N GLU A 191 -31.12 3.55 0.26
CA GLU A 191 -31.53 2.17 0.56
C GLU A 191 -30.91 1.15 -0.42
N GLU A 192 -30.74 1.53 -1.69
CA GLU A 192 -30.19 0.65 -2.72
C GLU A 192 -28.71 0.35 -2.46
N THR A 193 -27.92 1.40 -2.19
CA THR A 193 -26.48 1.28 -1.93
C THR A 193 -26.17 0.65 -0.58
N GLU A 194 -26.98 0.92 0.46
CA GLU A 194 -26.89 0.23 1.75
C GLU A 194 -27.10 -1.28 1.57
N LYS A 195 -28.18 -1.67 0.87
CA LYS A 195 -28.46 -3.08 0.60
C LYS A 195 -27.36 -3.74 -0.24
N ALA A 196 -26.78 -3.02 -1.20
CA ALA A 196 -25.68 -3.52 -2.01
C ALA A 196 -24.43 -3.78 -1.14
N PHE A 197 -24.10 -2.85 -0.23
CA PHE A 197 -23.01 -3.03 0.73
C PHE A 197 -23.26 -4.21 1.66
N ASP A 198 -24.44 -4.30 2.29
CA ASP A 198 -24.79 -5.41 3.18
C ASP A 198 -24.70 -6.76 2.47
N THR A 199 -25.13 -6.83 1.22
CA THR A 199 -25.02 -8.05 0.41
C THR A 199 -23.57 -8.43 0.17
N ALA A 200 -22.73 -7.49 -0.26
CA ALA A 200 -21.30 -7.73 -0.51
C ALA A 200 -20.57 -8.13 0.78
N PHE A 201 -20.86 -7.44 1.89
CA PHE A 201 -20.30 -7.72 3.21
C PHE A 201 -20.67 -9.13 3.69
N ASN A 202 -21.95 -9.51 3.61
CA ASN A 202 -22.41 -10.83 4.04
C ASN A 202 -21.84 -11.96 3.17
N ASN A 203 -21.69 -11.74 1.85
CA ASN A 203 -21.04 -12.70 0.97
C ASN A 203 -19.57 -12.92 1.35
N LEU A 204 -18.85 -11.83 1.66
CA LEU A 204 -17.47 -11.91 2.14
C LEU A 204 -17.38 -12.65 3.47
N GLN A 205 -18.23 -12.30 4.44
CA GLN A 205 -18.21 -12.88 5.79
C GLN A 205 -18.63 -14.35 5.81
N SER A 206 -19.50 -14.77 4.88
CA SER A 206 -19.96 -16.16 4.76
C SER A 206 -18.99 -17.07 4.00
N SER A 207 -17.85 -16.54 3.54
CA SER A 207 -16.80 -17.34 2.91
C SER A 207 -16.05 -18.18 3.95
N ASP A 208 -15.82 -19.46 3.65
CA ASP A 208 -15.01 -20.36 4.49
C ASP A 208 -13.49 -20.04 4.45
N HIS A 209 -13.07 -18.94 3.81
CA HIS A 209 -11.67 -18.57 3.70
C HIS A 209 -11.13 -17.94 4.99
N GLU A 210 -9.90 -18.29 5.39
CA GLU A 210 -9.25 -17.79 6.62
C GLU A 210 -9.06 -16.25 6.70
N TYR A 211 -9.22 -15.54 5.58
CA TYR A 211 -9.07 -14.07 5.51
C TYR A 211 -10.41 -13.33 5.41
N ALA A 212 -11.53 -14.05 5.36
CA ALA A 212 -12.87 -13.46 5.25
C ALA A 212 -13.15 -12.47 6.39
N GLU A 213 -12.90 -12.88 7.63
CA GLU A 213 -13.07 -12.04 8.82
C GLU A 213 -12.14 -10.82 8.79
N PHE A 214 -10.89 -11.02 8.36
CA PHE A 214 -9.92 -9.93 8.23
C PHE A 214 -10.40 -8.87 7.24
N PHE A 215 -10.80 -9.26 6.03
CA PHE A 215 -11.28 -8.30 5.02
C PHE A 215 -12.61 -7.64 5.41
N ALA A 216 -13.54 -8.40 6.01
CA ALA A 216 -14.78 -7.83 6.53
C ALA A 216 -14.49 -6.74 7.58
N SER A 217 -13.55 -7.00 8.51
CA SER A 217 -13.17 -6.02 9.53
C SER A 217 -12.60 -4.73 8.94
N GLN A 218 -11.87 -4.82 7.81
CA GLN A 218 -11.35 -3.65 7.10
C GLN A 218 -12.46 -2.80 6.49
N LEU A 219 -13.49 -3.43 5.89
CA LEU A 219 -14.65 -2.72 5.33
C LEU A 219 -15.44 -1.99 6.42
N THR A 220 -15.67 -2.65 7.56
CA THR A 220 -16.33 -2.03 8.72
C THR A 220 -15.53 -0.82 9.21
N THR A 221 -14.22 -0.98 9.42
CA THR A 221 -13.34 0.10 9.90
C THR A 221 -13.35 1.28 8.93
N ALA A 222 -13.22 1.03 7.62
CA ALA A 222 -13.25 2.10 6.64
C ALA A 222 -14.61 2.80 6.55
N ARG A 223 -15.72 2.05 6.65
CA ARG A 223 -17.07 2.64 6.71
C ARG A 223 -17.19 3.60 7.90
N GLU A 224 -16.77 3.17 9.09
CA GLU A 224 -16.82 4.00 10.29
C GLU A 224 -16.00 5.29 10.14
N ILE A 225 -14.78 5.20 9.63
CA ILE A 225 -13.89 6.35 9.43
C ILE A 225 -14.47 7.33 8.41
N PHE A 226 -14.86 6.84 7.24
CA PHE A 226 -15.28 7.71 6.14
C PHE A 226 -16.73 8.21 6.26
N THR A 227 -17.54 7.65 7.16
CA THR A 227 -18.86 8.22 7.49
C THR A 227 -18.80 9.25 8.62
N ALA A 228 -17.83 9.14 9.54
CA ALA A 228 -17.66 10.11 10.62
C ALA A 228 -17.22 11.48 10.10
N GLU A 229 -16.35 11.53 9.08
CA GLU A 229 -15.84 12.78 8.50
C GLU A 229 -16.92 13.69 7.89
N ASP A 230 -18.08 13.15 7.49
CA ASP A 230 -19.16 13.96 6.92
C ASP A 230 -20.04 14.66 7.99
N THR A 231 -19.78 14.42 9.27
CA THR A 231 -20.57 15.01 10.38
C THR A 231 -19.96 16.27 11.00
N ASP A 232 -18.74 16.66 10.60
CA ASP A 232 -17.99 17.78 11.17
C ASP A 232 -17.99 19.06 10.29
N GLU A 233 -18.82 19.12 9.23
CA GLU A 233 -19.09 20.34 8.40
C GLU A 233 -20.39 21.06 8.79
#